data_AF-A0A645HUD8-F1
#
_entry.id   AF-A0A645HUD8-F1
#
_cell.length_a   1.000
_cell.length_b   1.000
_cell.length_c   1.000
_cell.angle_alpha   90.00
_cell.angle_beta   90.00
_cell.angle_gamma   90.00
#
_symmetry.space_group_name_H-M   'P 1'
#
loop_
_entity.id
_entity.type
_entity.pdbx_description
1 polymer ?
#
loop_
_entity_poly.entity_id
_entity_poly.type
_entity_poly.pdbx_seq_one_letter_code
_entity_poly.pdbx_strand_id
1 'polypeptide(L)' 'MGAQILADLGVKKIRLLTNNPKKVIGLQGYGMSIVEQVPLKIEPKPENELYLKTKREKMGHLL' A
#
# COMPACT_ATOMS: atom_id res chain seq x y z
N MET A 1 7.80 -1.65 -11.75
CA MET A 1 8.18 -0.29 -12.17
C MET A 1 8.34 0.67 -10.99
N GLY A 2 7.31 1.02 -10.21
CA GLY A 2 7.48 1.99 -9.10
C GLY A 2 8.55 1.63 -8.05
N ALA A 3 8.70 0.34 -7.73
CA ALA A 3 9.75 -0.14 -6.84
C ALA A 3 11.18 0.05 -7.40
N GLN A 4 11.36 -0.09 -8.72
CA GLN A 4 12.65 0.10 -9.38
C GLN A 4 13.06 1.57 -9.35
N ILE A 5 12.12 2.48 -9.60
CA ILE A 5 12.37 3.93 -9.50
C ILE A 5 12.87 4.30 -8.10
N LEU A 6 12.22 3.79 -7.05
CA LEU A 6 12.64 4.06 -5.67
C LEU A 6 14.01 3.44 -5.36
N ALA A 7 14.31 2.26 -5.90
CA ALA A 7 15.62 1.62 -5.75
C ALA A 7 16.72 2.41 -6.49
N ASP A 8 16.46 2.89 -7.70
CA ASP A 8 17.38 3.72 -8.49
C ASP A 8 17.66 5.05 -7.81
N LEU A 9 16.67 5.62 -7.10
CA LEU A 9 16.83 6.81 -6.26
C LEU A 9 17.57 6.51 -4.94
N GLY A 10 17.98 5.27 -4.68
CA GLY A 10 18.77 4.88 -3.50
C GLY A 10 17.96 4.78 -2.21
N VAL A 11 16.63 4.68 -2.28
CA VAL A 11 15.77 4.57 -1.10
C VAL A 11 15.95 3.19 -0.47
N LYS A 12 16.33 3.13 0.82
CA LYS A 12 16.55 1.86 1.55
C LYS A 12 15.48 1.54 2.59
N LYS A 13 14.86 2.56 3.17
CA LYS A 13 13.85 2.43 4.23
C LYS A 13 12.63 3.28 3.90
N ILE A 14 11.44 2.71 4.01
CA ILE A 14 10.20 3.39 3.62
C ILE A 14 9.12 3.14 4.67
N ARG A 15 8.41 4.21 5.03
CA ARG A 15 7.11 4.13 5.69
C ARG A 15 6.05 4.07 4.58
N LEU A 16 5.44 2.90 4.39
CA LEU A 16 4.54 2.68 3.26
C LEU A 16 3.12 3.04 3.64
N LEU A 17 2.57 4.06 2.99
CA LEU A 17 1.17 4.44 3.13
C LEU A 17 0.30 3.47 2.31
N THR A 18 -0.31 2.47 2.94
CA THR A 18 -1.17 1.49 2.24
C THR A 18 -2.14 0.77 3.16
N ASN A 19 -3.34 0.50 2.64
CA ASN A 19 -4.33 -0.39 3.25
C ASN A 19 -4.27 -1.82 2.68
N ASN A 20 -3.34 -2.08 1.75
CA ASN A 20 -3.22 -3.38 1.09
C ASN A 20 -1.93 -4.10 1.56
N PRO A 21 -2.03 -5.16 2.37
CA PRO A 21 -0.88 -5.89 2.89
C PRO A 21 -0.06 -6.58 1.78
N LYS A 22 -0.67 -6.95 0.64
CA LYS A 22 0.05 -7.59 -0.48
C LYS A 22 1.08 -6.66 -1.14
N LYS A 23 0.90 -5.33 -1.04
CA LYS A 23 1.87 -4.35 -1.57
C LYS A 23 3.17 -4.30 -0.77
N VAL A 24 3.17 -4.77 0.48
CA VAL A 24 4.36 -4.80 1.34
C VAL A 24 5.37 -5.82 0.83
N ILE A 25 4.89 -7.01 0.47
CA ILE A 25 5.73 -8.14 0.04
C ILE A 25 6.45 -7.85 -1.28
N GLY A 26 5.77 -7.19 -2.23
CA GLY A 26 6.34 -6.87 -3.54
C GLY A 26 7.49 -5.87 -3.52
N LEU A 27 7.65 -5.08 -2.45
CA LEU A 27 8.71 -4.06 -2.34
C LEU A 27 9.97 -4.58 -1.65
N GLN A 28 9.86 -5.61 -0.80
CA GLN A 28 11.01 -6.21 -0.13
C GLN A 28 12.00 -6.87 -1.11
N GLY A 29 11.50 -7.40 -2.24
CA GLY A 29 12.32 -8.00 -3.30
C GLY A 29 13.28 -7.04 -4.02
N TYR A 30 13.16 -5.74 -3.80
CA TYR A 30 14.01 -4.70 -4.41
C TYR A 30 15.10 -4.17 -3.46
N GLY A 31 15.41 -4.90 -2.38
CA GLY A 31 16.42 -4.47 -1.40
C GLY A 31 15.95 -3.33 -0.49
N MET A 32 14.66 -3.02 -0.50
CA MET A 32 14.04 -1.97 0.31
C MET A 32 13.39 -2.59 1.56
N SER A 33 13.62 -1.97 2.70
CA SER A 33 12.99 -2.35 3.97
C SER A 33 11.77 -1.47 4.25
N ILE A 34 10.58 -2.06 4.32
CA ILE A 34 9.40 -1.37 4.83
C ILE A 34 9.51 -1.37 6.35
N VAL A 35 9.71 -0.19 6.93
CA VAL A 35 9.88 -0.02 8.38
C VAL A 35 8.55 0.16 9.10
N GLU A 36 7.51 0.57 8.36
CA GLU A 36 6.17 0.80 8.91
C GLU A 36 5.13 0.76 7.79
N GLN A 37 3.96 0.18 8.08
CA GLN A 37 2.77 0.33 7.25
C GLN A 37 1.86 1.39 7.86
N VAL A 38 1.68 2.50 7.17
CA VAL A 38 0.80 3.60 7.61
C VAL A 38 -0.56 3.43 6.92
N PRO A 39 -1.66 3.25 7.67
CA PRO A 39 -2.99 3.11 7.07
C PRO A 39 -3.45 4.42 6.42
N LEU A 40 -4.05 4.30 5.25
CA LEU A 40 -4.75 5.36 4.54
C LEU A 40 -6.17 5.48 5.11
N LYS A 41 -6.35 6.37 6.08
CA LYS A 41 -7.69 6.72 6.58
C LYS A 41 -8.36 7.65 5.58
N ILE A 42 -9.34 7.12 4.86
CA ILE A 42 -10.22 7.90 3.99
C ILE A 42 -11.64 7.72 4.54
N GLU A 43 -12.32 8.83 4.80
CA GLU A 43 -13.74 8.77 5.14
C GLU A 43 -14.54 8.30 3.91
N PRO A 44 -15.33 7.22 4.03
CA PRO A 44 -16.21 6.79 2.97
C PRO A 44 -17.22 7.91 2.67
N LYS A 45 -17.40 8.21 1.39
CA LYS A 45 -18.47 9.06 0.88
C LYS A 45 -19.51 8.16 0.19
N PRO A 46 -20.77 8.59 0.09
CA PRO A 46 -21.82 7.79 -0.54
C PRO A 46 -21.45 7.30 -1.95
N GLU A 47 -20.69 8.10 -2.71
CA GLU A 47 -20.31 7.78 -4.09
C GLU A 47 -19.22 6.71 -4.18
N ASN A 48 -18.47 6.44 -3.11
CA ASN A 48 -17.35 5.50 -3.11
C ASN A 48 -17.54 4.29 -2.18
N GLU A 49 -18.70 4.17 -1.54
CA GLU A 49 -19.04 3.09 -0.61
C GLU A 49 -18.94 1.70 -1.27
N LEU A 50 -19.53 1.52 -2.47
CA LEU A 50 -19.49 0.25 -3.20
C LEU A 50 -18.05 -0.13 -3.61
N TYR A 51 -17.23 0.88 -3.95
CA TYR A 51 -15.83 0.71 -4.33
C TYR A 51 -14.97 0.28 -3.12
N LEU A 52 -15.18 0.92 -1.96
CA LEU A 52 -14.49 0.58 -0.73
C LEU A 52 -14.90 -0.81 -0.22
N LYS A 53 -16.20 -1.16 -0.30
CA LYS A 53 -16.70 -2.50 0.01
C LYS A 53 -16.03 -3.57 -0.85
N THR A 54 -15.97 -3.34 -2.17
CA THR A 54 -15.30 -4.26 -3.11
C THR A 54 -13.81 -4.42 -2.78
N LYS A 55 -13.12 -3.32 -2.43
CA LYS A 55 -11.72 -3.36 -2.01
C LYS A 55 -11.49 -4.15 -0.72
N ARG A 56 -12.39 -4.04 0.25
CA ARG A 56 -12.32 -4.82 1.49
C ARG A 56 -12.56 -6.30 1.21
N GLU A 57 -13.69 -6.63 0.60
CA GLU A 57 -14.17 -8.01 0.45
C GLU A 57 -13.37 -8.84 -0.57
N LYS A 58 -13.02 -8.26 -1.72
CA LYS A 58 -12.35 -9.01 -2.80
C LYS A 58 -10.83 -8.88 -2.80
N MET A 59 -10.29 -7.80 -2.24
CA MET A 59 -8.85 -7.49 -2.33
C MET A 59 -8.12 -7.54 -0.97
N GLY A 60 -8.84 -7.83 0.12
CA GLY A 60 -8.26 -7.96 1.45
C GLY A 60 -7.71 -6.64 2.01
N HIS A 61 -8.31 -5.51 1.64
CA HIS A 61 -7.91 -4.21 2.18
C HIS A 61 -8.36 -4.08 3.65
N LEU A 62 -7.45 -3.62 4.51
CA LEU A 62 -7.75 -3.18 5.87
C LEU A 62 -8.32 -1.76 5.80
N LEU A 63 -9.63 -1.66 5.57
CA LEU A 63 -10.41 -0.41 5.56
C LEU A 63 -11.27 -0.34 6.80
#